data_AF-A0A7C3SXF0-F1
#
_entry.id   AF-A0A7C3SXF0-F1
#
_cell.length_a   1.000
_cell.length_b   1.000
_cell.length_c   1.000
_cell.angle_alpha   90.00
_cell.angle_beta   90.00
_cell.angle_gamma   90.00
#
_symmetry.space_group_name_H-M   'P 1'
#
loop_
_entity.id
_entity.type
_entity.pdbx_description
1 polymer ?
#
loop_
_entity_poly.entity_id
_entity_poly.type
_entity_poly.pdbx_seq_one_letter_code
_entity_poly.pdbx_strand_id
1 'polypeptide(L)'
;MSSLREQALHKELKLKKYLQNFTSLVIAYSGGVDSTYLSAVAHEILGNRCVLLIADTPSMPREELKEALELAKQQQWNISIIYPNEFKDERFLKNDPYRCYYCKSELFKTMMEFAKQNNFQAIACGENADDLLDTTRSGKLAMQEFGVITPLSEIGMTKQEIRILSELRQLPTADKPSFACLSSRIPTGTPITIEDLKRIENAEKILKSLGFKQYRVRNHQNLARIEVELQDLPRLISEPIREKVLQELQKLGYRFVTVDIAGYRTGSTAS
;
A
#
# COMPACT_ATOMS: atom_id res chain seq x y z
N MET A 1 16.68 -27.57 -12.89
CA MET A 1 16.42 -26.20 -12.41
C MET A 1 15.46 -26.32 -11.23
N SER A 2 15.79 -25.73 -10.08
CA SER A 2 14.93 -25.79 -8.89
C SER A 2 13.59 -25.10 -9.19
N SER A 3 12.47 -25.66 -8.73
CA SER A 3 11.15 -25.07 -8.95
C SER A 3 11.07 -23.68 -8.31
N LEU A 4 10.27 -22.76 -8.85
CA LEU A 4 10.11 -21.42 -8.27
C LEU A 4 9.73 -21.47 -6.78
N ARG A 5 8.94 -22.48 -6.39
CA ARG A 5 8.57 -22.76 -4.99
C ARG A 5 9.77 -23.11 -4.12
N GLU A 6 10.66 -23.99 -4.59
CA GLU A 6 11.88 -24.35 -3.85
C GLU A 6 12.82 -23.14 -3.69
N GLN A 7 12.95 -22.32 -4.74
CA GLN A 7 13.72 -21.06 -4.68
C GLN A 7 13.14 -20.11 -3.64
N ALA A 8 11.81 -19.94 -3.62
CA ALA A 8 11.10 -19.13 -2.65
C ALA A 8 11.34 -19.63 -1.20
N LEU A 9 11.23 -20.94 -0.96
CA LEU A 9 11.49 -21.56 0.35
C LEU A 9 12.95 -21.37 0.78
N HIS A 10 13.91 -21.50 -0.15
CA HIS A 10 15.31 -21.24 0.16
C HIS A 10 15.56 -19.77 0.55
N LYS A 11 14.91 -18.81 -0.12
CA LYS A 11 14.98 -17.39 0.26
C LYS A 11 14.28 -17.13 1.60
N GLU A 12 13.19 -17.81 1.93
CA GLU A 12 12.58 -17.72 3.25
C GLU A 12 13.55 -18.15 4.37
N LEU A 13 14.32 -19.23 4.16
CA LEU A 13 15.35 -19.63 5.14
C LEU A 13 16.43 -18.55 5.30
N LYS A 14 16.82 -17.86 4.22
CA LYS A 14 17.73 -16.70 4.29
C LYS A 14 17.10 -15.53 5.05
N LEU A 15 15.82 -15.24 4.81
CA LEU A 15 15.07 -14.21 5.52
C LEU A 15 15.06 -14.47 7.02
N LYS A 16 14.73 -15.70 7.43
CA LYS A 16 14.71 -16.09 8.84
C LYS A 16 16.08 -15.89 9.50
N LYS A 17 17.16 -16.33 8.85
CA LYS A 17 18.54 -16.12 9.32
C LYS A 17 18.91 -14.63 9.40
N TYR A 18 18.48 -13.83 8.42
CA TYR A 18 18.72 -12.39 8.40
C TYR A 18 18.04 -11.72 9.60
N LEU A 19 16.77 -12.05 9.86
CA LEU A 19 15.98 -11.47 10.94
C LEU A 19 16.47 -11.90 12.34
N GLN A 20 17.12 -13.06 12.47
CA GLN A 20 17.74 -13.51 13.73
C GLN A 20 18.87 -12.60 14.22
N ASN A 21 19.47 -11.79 13.34
CA ASN A 21 20.52 -10.84 13.72
C ASN A 21 19.99 -9.61 14.46
N PHE A 22 18.66 -9.47 14.58
CA PHE A 22 18.03 -8.36 15.28
C PHE A 22 17.50 -8.78 16.64
N THR A 23 17.76 -7.95 17.64
CA THR A 23 17.22 -8.07 19.00
C THR A 23 15.76 -7.64 19.07
N SER A 24 15.34 -6.68 18.24
CA SER A 24 13.96 -6.22 18.14
C SER A 24 13.74 -5.46 16.82
N LEU A 25 12.51 -5.49 16.29
CA LEU A 25 12.17 -4.83 15.03
C LEU A 25 10.84 -4.10 15.10
N VAL A 26 10.82 -2.91 14.51
CA VAL A 26 9.61 -2.21 14.10
C VAL A 26 9.37 -2.49 12.62
N ILE A 27 8.17 -2.87 12.21
CA ILE A 27 7.81 -3.05 10.80
C ILE A 27 6.86 -1.94 10.35
N ALA A 28 7.21 -1.26 9.27
CA ALA A 28 6.30 -0.37 8.54
C ALA A 28 5.21 -1.23 7.87
N TYR A 29 4.07 -1.37 8.55
CA TYR A 29 2.99 -2.26 8.14
C TYR A 29 1.91 -1.49 7.36
N SER A 30 1.46 -2.07 6.25
CA SER A 30 0.49 -1.44 5.35
C SER A 30 -0.73 -2.31 5.03
N GLY A 31 -0.77 -3.57 5.50
CA GLY A 31 -1.80 -4.53 5.12
C GLY A 31 -1.66 -5.10 3.69
N GLY A 32 -0.63 -4.69 2.95
CA GLY A 32 -0.29 -5.26 1.65
C GLY A 32 0.38 -6.62 1.75
N VAL A 33 0.46 -7.35 0.64
CA VAL A 33 1.05 -8.69 0.58
C VAL A 33 2.49 -8.73 1.10
N ASP A 34 3.32 -7.75 0.69
CA ASP A 34 4.74 -7.72 1.01
C ASP A 34 4.99 -7.44 2.50
N SER A 35 4.34 -6.41 3.05
CA SER A 35 4.47 -6.05 4.48
C SER A 35 3.83 -7.09 5.40
N THR A 36 2.73 -7.72 4.99
CA THR A 36 2.09 -8.81 5.75
C THR A 36 2.98 -10.03 5.80
N TYR A 37 3.58 -10.43 4.68
CA TYR A 37 4.49 -11.57 4.64
C TYR A 37 5.74 -11.33 5.52
N LEU A 38 6.37 -10.16 5.41
CA LEU A 38 7.48 -9.78 6.28
C LEU A 38 7.08 -9.84 7.76
N SER A 39 5.89 -9.34 8.10
CA SER A 39 5.35 -9.35 9.47
C SER A 39 5.19 -10.78 10.00
N ALA A 40 4.65 -11.68 9.18
CA ALA A 40 4.48 -13.08 9.54
C ALA A 40 5.81 -13.77 9.88
N VAL A 41 6.83 -13.59 9.03
CA VAL A 41 8.16 -14.20 9.25
C VAL A 41 8.88 -13.53 10.43
N ALA A 42 8.77 -12.21 10.58
CA ALA A 42 9.41 -11.51 11.69
C ALA A 42 8.80 -11.86 13.05
N HIS A 43 7.47 -11.98 13.15
CA HIS A 43 6.83 -12.43 14.38
C HIS A 43 7.15 -13.89 14.71
N GLU A 44 7.30 -14.76 13.71
CA GLU A 44 7.77 -16.14 13.92
C GLU A 44 9.16 -16.17 14.58
N ILE A 45 10.07 -15.26 14.19
CA ILE A 45 11.46 -15.24 14.66
C ILE A 45 11.65 -14.44 15.96
N LEU A 46 10.96 -13.31 16.11
CA LEU A 46 11.18 -12.35 17.19
C LEU A 46 10.08 -12.37 18.25
N GLY A 47 8.90 -12.94 17.95
CA GLY A 47 7.74 -12.93 18.83
C GLY A 47 7.34 -11.50 19.21
N ASN A 48 7.23 -11.24 20.51
CA ASN A 48 6.87 -9.92 21.07
C ASN A 48 7.94 -8.84 20.89
N ARG A 49 9.15 -9.20 20.45
CA ARG A 49 10.22 -8.25 20.10
C ARG A 49 10.04 -7.68 18.69
N CYS A 50 8.98 -8.06 17.99
CA CYS A 50 8.52 -7.41 16.76
C CYS A 50 7.25 -6.60 17.05
N VAL A 51 7.18 -5.38 16.54
CA VAL A 51 5.98 -4.54 16.56
C VAL A 51 5.69 -4.01 15.16
N LEU A 52 4.42 -4.04 14.79
CA LEU A 52 3.92 -3.47 13.55
C LEU A 52 3.45 -2.04 13.82
N LEU A 53 3.92 -1.07 13.03
CA LEU A 53 3.35 0.27 13.03
C LEU A 53 2.58 0.48 11.75
N ILE A 54 1.30 0.83 11.89
CA ILE A 54 0.42 1.20 10.79
C ILE A 54 0.07 2.68 10.91
N ALA A 55 0.26 3.42 9.82
CA ALA A 55 -0.04 4.85 9.81
C ALA A 55 -1.51 5.08 9.46
N ASP A 56 -2.25 5.69 10.39
CA ASP A 56 -3.59 6.17 10.10
C ASP A 56 -3.50 7.58 9.53
N THR A 57 -3.60 7.69 8.21
CA THR A 57 -3.55 8.97 7.51
C THR A 57 -4.68 9.10 6.48
N PRO A 58 -5.13 10.32 6.14
CA PRO A 58 -6.21 10.53 5.16
C PRO A 58 -5.94 9.90 3.78
N SER A 59 -4.67 9.61 3.46
CA SER A 59 -4.24 8.96 2.22
C SER A 59 -4.42 7.43 2.22
N MET A 60 -4.65 6.81 3.38
CA MET A 60 -4.97 5.40 3.52
C MET A 60 -6.50 5.20 3.56
N PRO A 61 -7.09 4.35 2.70
CA PRO A 61 -8.50 4.02 2.78
C PRO A 61 -8.85 3.41 4.12
N ARG A 62 -10.04 3.72 4.62
CA ARG A 62 -10.52 3.26 5.92
C ARG A 62 -10.71 1.75 5.96
N GLU A 63 -11.14 1.17 4.85
CA GLU A 63 -11.34 -0.28 4.74
C GLU A 63 -10.02 -1.03 4.74
N GLU A 64 -8.99 -0.51 4.06
CA GLU A 64 -7.64 -1.09 4.08
C GLU A 64 -7.02 -1.04 5.49
N LEU A 65 -7.20 0.07 6.20
CA LEU A 65 -6.75 0.19 7.60
C LEU A 65 -7.48 -0.82 8.49
N LYS A 66 -8.80 -0.95 8.34
CA LYS A 66 -9.62 -1.89 9.09
C LYS A 66 -9.18 -3.35 8.83
N GLU A 67 -9.07 -3.75 7.56
CA GLU A 67 -8.64 -5.10 7.18
C GLU A 67 -7.24 -5.43 7.71
N ALA A 68 -6.31 -4.48 7.65
CA ALA A 68 -4.95 -4.65 8.16
C ALA A 68 -4.91 -4.83 9.69
N LEU A 69 -5.69 -4.03 10.43
CA LEU A 69 -5.82 -4.16 11.89
C LEU A 69 -6.49 -5.48 12.30
N GLU A 70 -7.53 -5.89 11.58
CA GLU A 70 -8.21 -7.17 11.81
C GLU A 70 -7.28 -8.36 11.57
N LEU A 71 -6.48 -8.31 10.49
CA LEU A 71 -5.48 -9.34 10.21
C LEU A 71 -4.41 -9.43 11.30
N ALA A 72 -3.84 -8.28 11.72
CA ALA A 72 -2.87 -8.27 12.79
C ALA A 72 -3.43 -8.84 14.10
N LYS A 73 -4.69 -8.53 14.43
CA LYS A 73 -5.40 -9.11 15.58
C LYS A 73 -5.59 -10.62 15.45
N GLN A 74 -6.02 -11.11 14.29
CA GLN A 74 -6.20 -12.55 14.02
C GLN A 74 -4.89 -13.33 14.18
N GLN A 75 -3.78 -12.74 13.72
CA GLN A 75 -2.44 -13.32 13.81
C GLN A 75 -1.76 -13.08 15.17
N GLN A 76 -2.43 -12.39 16.10
CA GLN A 76 -1.89 -12.01 17.41
C GLN A 76 -0.58 -11.20 17.33
N TRP A 77 -0.44 -10.39 16.28
CA TRP A 77 0.70 -9.50 16.12
C TRP A 77 0.58 -8.28 17.02
N ASN A 78 1.71 -7.88 17.61
CA ASN A 78 1.81 -6.63 18.36
C ASN A 78 1.76 -5.48 17.35
N ILE A 79 0.63 -4.76 17.31
CA ILE A 79 0.40 -3.66 16.36
C ILE A 79 0.07 -2.37 17.11
N SER A 80 0.59 -1.25 16.62
CA SER A 80 0.26 0.09 17.11
C SER A 80 -0.04 1.03 15.94
N ILE A 81 -1.04 1.89 16.15
CA ILE A 81 -1.41 2.93 15.19
C ILE A 81 -0.56 4.17 15.47
N ILE A 82 0.00 4.76 14.42
CA ILE A 82 0.73 6.03 14.48
C ILE A 82 0.06 7.07 13.57
N TYR A 83 0.33 8.34 13.86
CA TYR A 83 -0.28 9.47 13.16
C TYR A 83 0.80 10.43 12.63
N PRO A 84 1.45 10.10 11.51
CA PRO A 84 2.37 11.02 10.83
C PRO A 84 1.68 12.34 10.44
N ASN A 85 2.48 13.39 10.25
CA ASN A 85 1.99 14.75 10.01
C ASN A 85 2.15 15.20 8.54
N GLU A 86 2.09 14.29 7.57
CA GLU A 86 2.33 14.65 6.16
C GLU A 86 1.33 15.69 5.63
N PHE A 87 0.11 15.74 6.18
CA PHE A 87 -0.90 16.77 5.82
C PHE A 87 -0.63 18.15 6.42
N LYS A 88 0.44 18.32 7.21
CA LYS A 88 0.97 19.62 7.64
C LYS A 88 2.18 20.05 6.79
N ASP A 89 2.67 19.18 5.92
CA ASP A 89 3.81 19.46 5.04
C ASP A 89 3.32 19.97 3.68
N GLU A 90 3.53 21.26 3.41
CA GLU A 90 3.17 21.88 2.13
C GLU A 90 3.84 21.18 0.94
N ARG A 91 5.02 20.58 1.13
CA ARG A 91 5.74 19.85 0.09
C ARG A 91 4.99 18.57 -0.31
N PHE A 92 4.38 17.88 0.65
CA PHE A 92 3.50 16.75 0.38
C PHE A 92 2.21 17.22 -0.31
N LEU A 93 1.57 18.26 0.24
CA LEU A 93 0.28 18.77 -0.27
C LEU A 93 0.39 19.31 -1.70
N LYS A 94 1.55 19.84 -2.11
CA LYS A 94 1.81 20.30 -3.49
C LYS A 94 1.75 19.17 -4.53
N ASN A 95 1.90 17.92 -4.10
CA ASN A 95 1.79 16.72 -4.96
C ASN A 95 2.79 16.72 -6.13
N ASP A 96 4.04 17.11 -5.89
CA ASP A 96 5.09 17.01 -6.91
C ASP A 96 5.65 15.57 -7.04
N PRO A 97 6.60 15.30 -7.95
CA PRO A 97 7.20 13.96 -8.09
C PRO A 97 7.89 13.42 -6.83
N TYR A 98 8.21 14.27 -5.85
CA TYR A 98 8.81 13.91 -4.55
C TYR A 98 7.76 13.73 -3.45
N ARG A 99 6.45 13.81 -3.73
CA ARG A 99 5.37 13.54 -2.75
C ARG A 99 5.60 12.27 -1.92
N CYS A 100 5.96 11.16 -2.58
CA CYS A 100 6.19 9.88 -1.90
C CYS A 100 7.41 9.92 -0.97
N TYR A 101 8.44 10.71 -1.31
CA TYR A 101 9.56 10.99 -0.43
C TYR A 101 9.10 11.73 0.83
N TYR A 102 8.42 12.88 0.69
CA TYR A 102 7.95 13.68 1.83
C TYR A 102 7.01 12.89 2.75
N CYS A 103 6.07 12.13 2.18
CA CYS A 103 5.16 11.25 2.91
C CYS A 103 5.93 10.20 3.73
N LYS A 104 6.90 9.51 3.12
CA LYS A 104 7.70 8.50 3.82
C LYS A 104 8.65 9.12 4.85
N SER A 105 9.18 10.31 4.62
CA SER A 105 10.03 11.00 5.59
C SER A 105 9.27 11.30 6.89
N GLU A 106 8.04 11.80 6.81
CA GLU A 106 7.20 12.01 8.01
C GLU A 106 6.80 10.68 8.68
N LEU A 107 6.51 9.64 7.89
CA LEU A 107 6.27 8.30 8.40
C LEU A 107 7.46 7.77 9.20
N PHE A 108 8.65 7.72 8.59
CA PHE A 108 9.84 7.14 9.24
C PHE A 108 10.35 7.99 10.39
N LYS A 109 10.19 9.32 10.33
CA LYS A 109 10.44 10.19 11.49
C LYS A 109 9.59 9.79 12.69
N THR A 110 8.27 9.64 12.49
CA THR A 110 7.34 9.21 13.53
C THR A 110 7.68 7.81 14.06
N MET A 111 8.02 6.89 13.17
CA MET A 111 8.42 5.53 13.55
C MET A 111 9.76 5.49 14.31
N MET A 112 10.73 6.34 13.95
CA MET A 112 12.02 6.44 14.64
C MET A 112 11.87 6.99 16.04
N GLU A 113 10.99 7.98 16.24
CA GLU A 113 10.62 8.47 17.58
C GLU A 113 10.02 7.34 18.43
N PHE A 114 9.07 6.58 17.87
CA PHE A 114 8.50 5.40 18.54
C PHE A 114 9.57 4.35 18.87
N ALA A 115 10.42 3.99 17.89
CA ALA A 115 11.46 2.98 18.06
C ALA A 115 12.44 3.37 19.16
N LYS A 116 12.87 4.63 19.19
CA LYS A 116 13.77 5.17 20.21
C LYS A 116 13.15 5.15 21.61
N GLN A 117 11.89 5.58 21.74
CA GLN A 117 11.18 5.59 23.03
C GLN A 117 10.98 4.19 23.61
N ASN A 118 10.83 3.18 22.74
CA ASN A 118 10.55 1.80 23.14
C ASN A 118 11.76 0.86 23.01
N ASN A 119 12.97 1.39 22.77
CA ASN A 119 14.23 0.65 22.63
C ASN A 119 14.20 -0.45 21.56
N PHE A 120 13.58 -0.18 20.40
CA PHE A 120 13.67 -1.06 19.24
C PHE A 120 14.95 -0.81 18.45
N GLN A 121 15.62 -1.89 18.02
CA GLN A 121 16.93 -1.80 17.34
C GLN A 121 16.84 -1.21 15.93
N ALA A 122 15.85 -1.61 15.13
CA ALA A 122 15.74 -1.19 13.74
C ALA A 122 14.30 -1.13 13.24
N ILE A 123 14.11 -0.37 12.15
CA ILE A 123 12.86 -0.29 11.40
C ILE A 123 13.03 -1.01 10.07
N ALA A 124 12.12 -1.91 9.75
CA ALA A 124 12.07 -2.64 8.48
C ALA A 124 10.83 -2.25 7.68
N CYS A 125 10.92 -2.32 6.34
CA CYS A 125 9.74 -2.23 5.48
C CYS A 125 9.71 -3.34 4.42
N GLY A 126 8.52 -3.59 3.89
CA GLY A 126 8.25 -4.66 2.92
C GLY A 126 8.65 -4.35 1.47
N GLU A 127 9.72 -3.59 1.23
CA GLU A 127 10.26 -3.42 -0.13
C GLU A 127 10.85 -4.75 -0.61
N ASN A 128 10.43 -5.21 -1.80
CA ASN A 128 10.87 -6.48 -2.39
C ASN A 128 11.94 -6.24 -3.49
N ALA A 129 12.40 -7.31 -4.13
CA ALA A 129 13.45 -7.21 -5.15
C ALA A 129 12.97 -6.54 -6.45
N ASP A 130 11.69 -6.70 -6.81
CA ASP A 130 11.15 -6.11 -8.04
C ASP A 130 11.06 -4.58 -7.92
N ASP A 131 10.81 -4.07 -6.71
CA ASP A 131 10.77 -2.63 -6.43
C ASP A 131 12.11 -1.93 -6.74
N LEU A 132 13.24 -2.64 -6.75
CA LEU A 132 14.56 -2.08 -7.07
C LEU A 132 14.70 -1.69 -8.55
N LEU A 133 13.88 -2.29 -9.42
CA LEU A 133 13.89 -2.02 -10.86
C LEU A 133 13.14 -0.73 -11.21
N ASP A 134 12.32 -0.22 -10.30
CA ASP A 134 11.51 0.98 -10.51
C ASP A 134 12.24 2.24 -10.02
N THR A 135 12.85 2.96 -10.96
CA THR A 135 13.60 4.19 -10.70
C THR A 135 12.72 5.39 -10.36
N THR A 136 11.39 5.28 -10.49
CA THR A 136 10.46 6.40 -10.24
C THR A 136 10.06 6.54 -8.77
N ARG A 137 10.45 5.57 -7.92
CA ARG A 137 10.06 5.50 -6.52
C ARG A 137 10.89 6.42 -5.62
N SER A 138 10.56 7.70 -5.61
CA SER A 138 11.20 8.72 -4.75
C SER A 138 11.18 8.36 -3.25
N GLY A 139 10.21 7.55 -2.80
CA GLY A 139 10.14 7.07 -1.42
C GLY A 139 11.34 6.25 -0.94
N LYS A 140 12.17 5.69 -1.83
CA LYS A 140 13.39 4.96 -1.45
C LYS A 140 14.44 5.89 -0.83
N LEU A 141 14.47 7.15 -1.23
CA LEU A 141 15.39 8.16 -0.68
C LEU A 141 15.18 8.32 0.84
N ALA A 142 13.92 8.41 1.28
CA ALA A 142 13.58 8.50 2.70
C ALA A 142 13.98 7.21 3.45
N MET A 143 13.84 6.04 2.84
CA MET A 143 14.27 4.79 3.49
C MET A 143 15.78 4.76 3.75
N GLN A 144 16.57 5.24 2.79
CA GLN A 144 18.02 5.34 2.92
C GLN A 144 18.43 6.38 3.98
N GLU A 145 17.82 7.56 3.96
CA GLU A 145 18.11 8.63 4.93
C GLU A 145 17.81 8.24 6.38
N PHE A 146 16.71 7.50 6.61
CA PHE A 146 16.30 7.08 7.95
C PHE A 146 16.90 5.72 8.35
N GLY A 147 17.73 5.09 7.53
CA GLY A 147 18.34 3.79 7.82
C GLY A 147 17.32 2.65 7.95
N VAL A 148 16.22 2.72 7.21
CA VAL A 148 15.18 1.67 7.18
C VAL A 148 15.70 0.48 6.38
N ILE A 149 15.73 -0.69 7.00
CA ILE A 149 16.18 -1.93 6.36
C ILE A 149 15.09 -2.53 5.46
N THR A 150 15.48 -3.31 4.45
CA THR A 150 14.56 -3.91 3.47
C THR A 150 14.79 -5.41 3.32
N PRO A 151 14.45 -6.21 4.35
CA PRO A 151 14.90 -7.60 4.44
C PRO A 151 14.50 -8.47 3.24
N LEU A 152 13.33 -8.22 2.64
CA LEU A 152 12.86 -8.95 1.45
C LEU A 152 13.70 -8.61 0.20
N SER A 153 13.99 -7.32 -0.01
CA SER A 153 14.83 -6.86 -1.11
C SER A 153 16.27 -7.31 -0.95
N GLU A 154 16.84 -7.23 0.26
CA GLU A 154 18.23 -7.59 0.55
C GLU A 154 18.56 -9.06 0.28
N ILE A 155 17.57 -9.97 0.43
CA ILE A 155 17.72 -11.39 0.08
C ILE A 155 17.28 -11.71 -1.37
N GLY A 156 16.89 -10.69 -2.13
CA GLY A 156 16.45 -10.82 -3.53
C GLY A 156 15.09 -11.51 -3.69
N MET A 157 14.17 -11.39 -2.73
CA MET A 157 12.84 -12.00 -2.82
C MET A 157 11.91 -11.18 -3.72
N THR A 158 11.34 -11.82 -4.74
CA THR A 158 10.40 -11.18 -5.68
C THR A 158 8.97 -11.25 -5.16
N LYS A 159 8.09 -10.42 -5.69
CA LYS A 159 6.66 -10.39 -5.36
C LYS A 159 5.96 -11.71 -5.66
N GLN A 160 6.37 -12.39 -6.72
CA GLN A 160 5.80 -13.70 -7.07
C GLN A 160 6.18 -14.76 -6.02
N GLU A 161 7.42 -14.76 -5.54
CA GLU A 161 7.87 -15.66 -4.47
C GLU A 161 7.15 -15.34 -3.15
N ILE A 162 6.95 -14.05 -2.83
CA ILE A 162 6.19 -13.61 -1.66
C ILE A 162 4.75 -14.13 -1.72
N ARG A 163 4.08 -14.09 -2.88
CA ARG A 163 2.72 -14.62 -3.04
C ARG A 163 2.66 -16.12 -2.79
N ILE A 164 3.57 -16.90 -3.41
CA ILE A 164 3.67 -18.35 -3.19
C ILE A 164 3.84 -18.68 -1.71
N LEU A 165 4.75 -17.98 -1.01
CA LEU A 165 5.01 -18.22 0.40
C LEU A 165 3.85 -17.74 1.28
N SER A 166 3.15 -16.68 0.87
CA SER A 166 1.93 -16.20 1.54
C SER A 166 0.79 -17.21 1.43
N GLU A 167 0.59 -17.85 0.26
CA GLU A 167 -0.37 -18.93 0.06
C GLU A 167 -0.05 -20.14 0.96
N LEU A 168 1.22 -20.55 1.01
CA LEU A 168 1.66 -21.66 1.87
C LEU A 168 1.41 -21.38 3.36
N ARG A 169 1.50 -20.12 3.77
CA ARG A 169 1.19 -19.64 5.12
C ARG A 169 -0.29 -19.32 5.34
N GLN A 170 -1.14 -19.52 4.33
CA GLN A 170 -2.57 -19.21 4.36
C GLN A 170 -2.86 -17.74 4.72
N LEU A 171 -1.97 -16.83 4.32
CA LEU A 171 -2.18 -15.39 4.52
C LEU A 171 -3.24 -14.89 3.53
N PRO A 172 -4.31 -14.22 3.98
CA PRO A 172 -5.41 -13.79 3.12
C PRO A 172 -4.99 -12.71 2.11
N THR A 173 -3.83 -12.09 2.31
CA THR A 173 -3.27 -11.08 1.41
C THR A 173 -2.56 -11.66 0.18
N ALA A 174 -2.41 -12.98 0.08
CA ALA A 174 -1.67 -13.62 -1.01
C ALA A 174 -2.22 -13.26 -2.40
N ASP A 175 -3.55 -13.20 -2.53
CA ASP A 175 -4.24 -12.82 -3.77
C ASP A 175 -4.65 -11.34 -3.81
N LYS A 176 -4.45 -10.61 -2.71
CA LYS A 176 -4.87 -9.21 -2.62
C LYS A 176 -4.16 -8.37 -3.69
N PRO A 177 -4.90 -7.60 -4.52
CA PRO A 177 -4.29 -6.68 -5.46
C PRO A 177 -3.40 -5.66 -4.74
N SER A 178 -2.36 -5.17 -5.41
CA SER A 178 -1.57 -4.09 -4.83
C SER A 178 -2.42 -2.83 -4.74
N PHE A 179 -2.71 -2.41 -3.52
CA PHE A 179 -3.35 -1.13 -3.27
C PHE A 179 -2.28 -0.02 -3.24
N ALA A 180 -2.62 1.15 -3.76
CA ALA A 180 -1.77 2.33 -3.75
C ALA A 180 -2.48 3.45 -2.99
N CYS A 181 -1.74 4.30 -2.27
CA CYS A 181 -2.26 5.49 -1.59
C CYS A 181 -3.30 6.26 -2.42
N LEU A 182 -4.36 6.78 -1.78
CA LEU A 182 -5.44 7.54 -2.44
C LEU A 182 -4.91 8.76 -3.22
N SER A 183 -3.82 9.38 -2.76
CA SER A 183 -3.19 10.51 -3.46
C SER A 183 -2.69 10.16 -4.86
N SER A 184 -2.48 8.87 -5.20
CA SER A 184 -2.13 8.46 -6.57
C SER A 184 -3.26 8.64 -7.59
N ARG A 185 -4.49 8.92 -7.11
CA ARG A 185 -5.65 9.24 -7.96
C ARG A 185 -5.67 10.72 -8.35
N ILE A 186 -4.80 11.56 -7.77
CA ILE A 186 -4.73 12.98 -8.05
C ILE A 186 -3.52 13.23 -8.97
N PRO A 187 -3.68 13.90 -10.14
CA PRO A 187 -2.59 14.18 -11.06
C PRO A 187 -1.45 14.92 -10.39
N THR A 188 -0.20 14.55 -10.71
CA THR A 188 1.00 15.22 -10.21
C THR A 188 0.92 16.72 -10.50
N GLY A 189 1.29 17.55 -9.51
CA GLY A 189 1.18 19.00 -9.55
C GLY A 189 -0.19 19.57 -9.14
N THR A 190 -1.21 18.72 -8.97
CA THR A 190 -2.51 19.14 -8.42
C THR A 190 -2.49 19.01 -6.90
N PRO A 191 -2.77 20.09 -6.13
CA PRO A 191 -2.76 20.03 -4.67
C PRO A 191 -3.65 18.93 -4.10
N ILE A 192 -3.16 18.24 -3.08
CA ILE A 192 -3.90 17.21 -2.35
C ILE A 192 -4.72 17.87 -1.25
N THR A 193 -6.01 17.55 -1.20
CA THR A 193 -6.90 17.97 -0.11
C THR A 193 -7.55 16.75 0.55
N ILE A 194 -7.87 16.85 1.84
CA ILE A 194 -8.58 15.78 2.55
C ILE A 194 -9.96 15.53 1.92
N GLU A 195 -10.60 16.58 1.40
CA GLU A 195 -11.90 16.49 0.75
C GLU A 195 -11.84 15.68 -0.56
N ASP A 196 -10.82 15.93 -1.40
CA ASP A 196 -10.59 15.13 -2.60
C ASP A 196 -10.36 13.65 -2.25
N LEU A 197 -9.57 13.35 -1.23
CA LEU A 197 -9.28 11.97 -0.83
C LEU A 197 -10.54 11.25 -0.33
N LYS A 198 -11.38 11.92 0.47
CA LYS A 198 -12.67 11.38 0.91
C LYS A 198 -13.60 11.13 -0.27
N ARG A 199 -13.66 12.07 -1.22
CA ARG A 199 -14.47 11.96 -2.43
C ARG A 199 -14.02 10.77 -3.30
N ILE A 200 -12.71 10.62 -3.50
CA ILE A 200 -12.11 9.47 -4.22
C ILE A 200 -12.44 8.16 -3.52
N GLU A 201 -12.24 8.07 -2.20
CA GLU A 201 -12.50 6.85 -1.44
C GLU A 201 -13.98 6.43 -1.56
N ASN A 202 -14.90 7.38 -1.45
CA ASN A 202 -16.34 7.10 -1.61
C ASN A 202 -16.69 6.68 -3.04
N ALA A 203 -16.06 7.28 -4.06
CA ALA A 203 -16.25 6.87 -5.45
C ALA A 203 -15.74 5.43 -5.69
N GLU A 204 -14.57 5.09 -5.15
CA GLU A 204 -14.00 3.74 -5.22
C GLU A 204 -14.85 2.70 -4.45
N LYS A 205 -15.46 3.08 -3.32
CA LYS A 205 -16.41 2.22 -2.59
C LYS A 205 -17.65 1.87 -3.41
N ILE A 206 -18.15 2.80 -4.23
CA ILE A 206 -19.28 2.53 -5.12
C ILE A 206 -18.91 1.43 -6.11
N LEU A 207 -17.75 1.53 -6.77
CA LEU A 207 -17.27 0.50 -7.71
C LEU A 207 -17.07 -0.85 -7.00
N LYS A 208 -16.48 -0.86 -5.80
CA LYS A 208 -16.35 -2.08 -4.98
C LYS A 208 -17.70 -2.73 -4.71
N SER A 209 -18.69 -1.94 -4.28
CA SER A 209 -20.05 -2.42 -3.97
C SER A 209 -20.78 -3.02 -5.17
N LEU A 210 -20.36 -2.65 -6.39
CA LEU A 210 -20.87 -3.19 -7.64
C LEU A 210 -20.09 -4.42 -8.12
N GLY A 211 -19.17 -4.95 -7.30
CA GLY A 211 -18.44 -6.19 -7.55
C GLY A 211 -17.21 -6.04 -8.45
N PHE A 212 -16.77 -4.82 -8.78
CA PHE A 212 -15.48 -4.64 -9.47
C PHE A 212 -14.34 -5.02 -8.51
N LYS A 213 -13.40 -5.86 -8.96
CA LYS A 213 -12.29 -6.34 -8.11
C LYS A 213 -11.08 -5.43 -8.17
N GLN A 214 -10.82 -4.84 -9.34
CA GLN A 214 -9.76 -3.88 -9.54
C GLN A 214 -10.32 -2.65 -10.23
N TYR A 215 -10.13 -1.52 -9.57
CA TYR A 215 -10.71 -0.25 -9.98
C TYR A 215 -9.88 0.92 -9.47
N ARG A 216 -9.96 2.05 -10.17
CA ARG A 216 -9.46 3.35 -9.71
C ARG A 216 -10.43 4.43 -10.15
N VAL A 217 -10.59 5.47 -9.31
CA VAL A 217 -11.27 6.70 -9.71
C VAL A 217 -10.25 7.84 -9.69
N ARG A 218 -9.76 8.22 -10.88
CA ARG A 218 -8.82 9.34 -11.02
C ARG A 218 -9.57 10.67 -10.94
N ASN A 219 -9.09 11.54 -10.06
CA ASN A 219 -9.70 12.81 -9.75
C ASN A 219 -9.06 13.94 -10.56
N HIS A 220 -9.72 14.35 -11.64
CA HIS A 220 -9.37 15.50 -12.45
C HIS A 220 -10.28 16.68 -12.08
N GLN A 221 -10.26 17.06 -10.79
CA GLN A 221 -11.10 18.11 -10.19
C GLN A 221 -12.60 17.84 -10.32
N ASN A 222 -13.23 18.30 -11.40
CA ASN A 222 -14.66 18.13 -11.67
C ASN A 222 -14.96 16.86 -12.49
N LEU A 223 -13.92 16.15 -12.94
CA LEU A 223 -14.02 14.94 -13.74
C LEU A 223 -13.50 13.73 -12.96
N ALA A 224 -14.32 12.68 -12.88
CA ALA A 224 -13.93 11.36 -12.44
C ALA A 224 -13.61 10.49 -13.66
N ARG A 225 -12.36 10.05 -13.80
CA ARG A 225 -11.97 9.06 -14.80
C ARG A 225 -11.87 7.69 -14.14
N ILE A 226 -12.75 6.78 -14.52
CA ILE A 226 -12.83 5.42 -13.98
C ILE A 226 -11.91 4.50 -14.76
N GLU A 227 -11.05 3.77 -14.05
CA GLU A 227 -10.29 2.64 -14.58
C GLU A 227 -10.82 1.36 -13.92
N VAL A 228 -11.14 0.34 -14.72
CA VAL A 228 -11.45 -1.02 -14.26
C VAL A 228 -10.66 -2.01 -15.11
N GLU A 229 -10.62 -3.30 -14.74
CA GLU A 229 -10.05 -4.33 -15.63
C GLU A 229 -10.66 -4.25 -17.03
N LEU A 230 -9.86 -4.51 -18.07
CA LEU A 230 -10.33 -4.37 -19.46
C LEU A 230 -11.56 -5.25 -19.74
N GLN A 231 -11.58 -6.45 -19.16
CA GLN A 231 -12.71 -7.39 -19.24
C GLN A 231 -13.98 -6.89 -18.55
N ASP A 232 -13.86 -5.96 -17.60
CA ASP A 232 -14.96 -5.39 -16.82
C ASP A 232 -15.58 -4.15 -17.49
N LEU A 233 -14.91 -3.57 -18.51
CA LEU A 233 -15.40 -2.39 -19.23
C LEU A 233 -16.80 -2.57 -19.83
N PRO A 234 -17.13 -3.67 -20.54
CA PRO A 234 -18.47 -3.86 -21.10
C PRO A 234 -19.57 -3.86 -20.02
N ARG A 235 -19.24 -4.36 -18.82
CA ARG A 235 -20.14 -4.41 -17.67
C ARG A 235 -20.33 -3.03 -17.02
N LEU A 236 -19.28 -2.21 -16.99
CA LEU A 236 -19.34 -0.85 -16.44
C LEU A 236 -20.24 0.09 -17.26
N ILE A 237 -20.21 -0.05 -18.59
CA ILE A 237 -20.94 0.83 -19.52
C ILE A 237 -22.33 0.31 -19.90
N SER A 238 -22.73 -0.86 -19.40
CA SER A 238 -24.07 -1.42 -19.62
C SER A 238 -25.03 -1.06 -18.49
N GLU A 239 -26.33 -1.04 -18.81
CA GLU A 239 -27.36 -0.82 -17.79
C GLU A 239 -27.62 -2.09 -16.95
N PRO A 240 -28.00 -1.93 -15.67
CA PRO A 240 -28.26 -0.68 -14.93
C PRO A 240 -27.02 -0.06 -14.26
N ILE A 241 -25.83 -0.64 -14.49
CA ILE A 241 -24.60 -0.27 -13.78
C ILE A 241 -24.14 1.13 -14.18
N ARG A 242 -24.18 1.43 -15.48
CA ARG A 242 -23.78 2.73 -16.03
C ARG A 242 -24.56 3.88 -15.38
N GLU A 243 -25.89 3.80 -15.37
CA GLU A 243 -26.74 4.85 -14.78
C GLU A 243 -26.46 5.01 -13.29
N LYS A 244 -26.36 3.89 -12.55
CA LYS A 244 -26.06 3.93 -11.12
C LYS A 244 -24.72 4.59 -10.81
N VAL A 245 -23.66 4.23 -11.55
CA VAL A 245 -22.33 4.84 -11.38
C VAL A 245 -22.38 6.34 -11.68
N LEU A 246 -23.02 6.75 -12.77
CA LEU A 246 -23.16 8.15 -13.14
C LEU A 246 -23.85 8.97 -12.03
N GLN A 247 -25.01 8.51 -11.57
CA GLN A 247 -25.80 9.21 -10.55
C GLN A 247 -25.06 9.31 -9.22
N GLU A 248 -24.46 8.21 -8.76
CA GLU A 248 -23.76 8.19 -7.47
C GLU A 248 -22.48 9.04 -7.48
N LEU A 249 -21.70 9.02 -8.56
CA LEU A 249 -20.51 9.88 -8.67
C LEU A 249 -20.89 11.37 -8.82
N GLN A 250 -22.01 11.69 -9.48
CA GLN A 250 -22.52 13.06 -9.54
C GLN A 250 -22.93 13.59 -8.16
N LYS A 251 -23.53 12.75 -7.31
CA LYS A 251 -23.85 13.11 -5.90
C LYS A 251 -22.59 13.40 -5.07
N LEU A 252 -21.45 12.82 -5.44
CA LEU A 252 -20.15 13.11 -4.83
C LEU A 252 -19.50 14.39 -5.37
N GLY A 253 -20.16 15.13 -6.26
CA GLY A 253 -19.69 16.41 -6.79
C GLY A 253 -18.88 16.33 -8.08
N TYR A 254 -18.87 15.18 -8.78
CA TYR A 254 -18.29 15.10 -10.12
C TYR A 254 -19.27 15.65 -11.17
N ARG A 255 -18.84 16.61 -11.98
CA ARG A 255 -19.61 17.12 -13.12
C ARG A 255 -19.57 16.14 -14.29
N PHE A 256 -18.43 15.50 -14.51
CA PHE A 256 -18.21 14.56 -15.59
C PHE A 256 -17.73 13.22 -15.03
N VAL A 257 -18.31 12.14 -15.54
CA VAL A 257 -17.89 10.76 -15.24
C VAL A 257 -17.48 10.13 -16.56
N THR A 258 -16.22 9.71 -16.64
CA THR A 258 -15.64 9.11 -17.84
C THR A 258 -15.05 7.75 -17.52
N VAL A 259 -14.82 6.95 -18.56
CA VAL A 259 -14.16 5.66 -18.46
C VAL A 259 -12.88 5.72 -19.27
N ASP A 260 -11.79 5.25 -18.70
CA ASP A 260 -10.54 5.09 -19.43
C ASP A 260 -10.63 3.85 -20.32
N ILE A 261 -10.55 4.05 -21.64
CA ILE A 261 -10.62 2.97 -22.63
C ILE A 261 -9.41 2.02 -22.56
N ALA A 262 -8.29 2.45 -21.97
CA ALA A 262 -7.14 1.60 -21.71
C ALA A 262 -7.36 0.67 -20.50
N GLY A 263 -8.40 0.93 -19.70
CA GLY A 263 -8.66 0.21 -18.45
C GLY A 263 -7.58 0.44 -17.38
N TYR A 264 -7.61 -0.40 -16.35
CA TYR A 264 -6.62 -0.40 -15.28
C TYR A 264 -5.27 -0.91 -15.80
N ARG A 265 -4.19 -0.17 -15.46
CA ARG A 265 -2.81 -0.59 -15.74
C ARG A 265 -1.96 -0.41 -14.49
N THR A 266 -1.18 -1.43 -14.16
CA THR A 266 -0.21 -1.36 -13.06
C THR A 266 0.81 -0.26 -13.34
N GLY A 267 1.08 0.60 -12.34
CA GLY A 267 1.98 1.74 -12.49
C GLY A 267 1.37 2.97 -13.17
N SER A 268 0.11 2.91 -13.63
CA SER A 268 -0.56 4.07 -14.23
C SER A 268 -0.80 5.17 -13.19
N THR A 269 -0.46 6.40 -13.58
CA THR A 269 -0.71 7.61 -12.80
C THR A 269 -2.04 8.26 -13.19
N ALA A 270 -2.53 9.18 -12.35
CA ALA A 270 -3.65 10.05 -12.72
C ALA A 270 -3.27 11.08 -13.80
N SER A 271 -1.97 11.34 -13.97
CA SER A 271 -1.39 12.15 -15.05
C SER A 271 -1.49 11.48 -16.41
#